data_AF-A0A7G2IZC5-F1
#
_entry.id   AF-A0A7G2IZC5-F1
#
_cell.length_a   1.000
_cell.length_b   1.000
_cell.length_c   1.000
_cell.angle_alpha   90.00
_cell.angle_beta   90.00
_cell.angle_gamma   90.00
#
_symmetry.space_group_name_H-M   'P 1'
#
loop_
_entity.id
_entity.type
_entity.pdbx_description
1 polymer ?
#
loop_
_entity_poly.entity_id
_entity_poly.type
_entity_poly.pdbx_seq_one_letter_code
_entity_poly.pdbx_strand_id
1 'polypeptide(L)' 'MSMQDPIADMLTRIRNGQAANKAAVTMPSSKLKVAIATC' A
#
# COMPACT_ATOMS: atom_id res chain seq x y z
N MET A 1 3.42 -16.43 -7.97
CA MET A 1 3.20 -14.98 -8.21
C MET A 1 4.41 -14.24 -7.69
N SER A 2 5.30 -13.79 -8.57
CA SER A 2 6.39 -12.89 -8.20
C SER A 2 5.81 -11.48 -8.01
N MET A 3 6.31 -10.71 -7.05
CA MET A 3 5.88 -9.34 -6.79
C MET A 3 6.70 -8.43 -7.70
N GLN A 4 6.21 -8.12 -8.90
CA GLN A 4 6.97 -7.30 -9.87
C GLN A 4 7.02 -5.82 -9.47
N ASP A 5 5.96 -5.31 -8.84
CA ASP A 5 5.89 -3.89 -8.46
C ASP A 5 5.34 -3.71 -7.03
N PRO A 6 6.23 -3.49 -6.05
CA PRO A 6 5.84 -3.25 -4.66
C PRO A 6 5.04 -1.97 -4.42
N ILE A 7 5.11 -0.99 -5.33
CA ILE A 7 4.34 0.28 -5.25
C ILE A 7 2.93 0.04 -5.78
N ALA A 8 2.79 -0.64 -6.92
CA ALA A 8 1.48 -1.00 -7.45
C ALA A 8 0.68 -1.87 -6.47
N ASP A 9 1.34 -2.81 -5.78
CA ASP A 9 0.71 -3.60 -4.71
C ASP A 9 0.26 -2.72 -3.53
N MET A 10 1.11 -1.79 -3.09
CA MET A 10 0.77 -0.83 -2.02
C MET A 10 -0.48 -0.02 -2.37
N LEU A 11 -0.52 0.61 -3.55
CA LEU A 11 -1.65 1.44 -3.99
C LEU A 11 -2.93 0.61 -4.14
N THR A 12 -2.82 -0.62 -4.62
CA THR A 12 -3.95 -1.53 -4.77
C THR A 12 -4.52 -1.93 -3.41
N ARG A 13 -3.67 -2.22 -2.41
CA ARG A 13 -4.11 -2.48 -1.03
C ARG A 13 -4.82 -1.29 -0.41
N ILE A 14 -4.32 -0.07 -0.63
CA ILE A 14 -4.95 1.16 -0.13
C ILE A 14 -6.33 1.35 -0.77
N ARG A 15 -6.43 1.23 -2.10
CA ARG A 15 -7.70 1.34 -2.84
C ARG A 15 -8.74 0.33 -2.34
N ASN A 16 -8.34 -0.92 -2.18
CA ASN A 16 -9.22 -1.97 -1.69
C ASN A 16 -9.61 -1.76 -0.22
N GLY A 17 -8.69 -1.25 0.61
CA GLY A 17 -8.98 -0.88 2.00
C GLY A 17 -10.01 0.24 2.09
N GLN A 18 -9.87 1.29 1.28
CA GLN A 18 -10.83 2.39 1.18
C GLN A 18 -12.20 1.90 0.68
N ALA A 19 -12.23 1.07 -0.37
CA ALA A 19 -13.48 0.49 -0.88
C ALA A 19 -14.20 -0.40 0.17
N ALA A 20 -13.44 -1.04 1.07
CA ALA A 20 -13.95 -1.82 2.19
C ALA A 20 -14.21 -0.99 3.46
N ASN A 21 -14.16 0.35 3.39
CA ASN A 21 -14.31 1.28 4.51
C ASN A 21 -13.38 0.99 5.71
N LYS A 22 -12.16 0.52 5.44
CA LYS A 22 -11.16 0.28 6.48
C LYS A 22 -10.44 1.57 6.83
N ALA A 23 -10.44 1.91 8.13
CA ALA A 23 -9.72 3.08 8.64
C ALA A 23 -8.19 2.95 8.54
N ALA A 24 -7.66 1.71 8.47
CA ALA A 24 -6.23 1.46 8.36
C ALA A 24 -5.92 0.24 7.48
N VAL A 25 -4.80 0.28 6.78
CA VAL A 25 -4.28 -0.81 5.94
C VAL A 25 -2.86 -1.14 6.37
N THR A 26 -2.59 -2.39 6.73
CA THR A 26 -1.26 -2.87 7.13
C THR A 26 -0.53 -3.50 5.95
N MET A 27 0.76 -3.19 5.81
CA MET A 27 1.65 -3.78 4.81
C MET A 27 3.12 -3.67 5.24
N PRO A 28 4.05 -4.44 4.64
CA PRO A 28 5.47 -4.33 4.96
C PRO A 28 6.03 -2.95 4.59
N SER A 29 6.71 -2.31 5.54
CA SER A 29 7.34 -1.01 5.36
C SER A 29 8.59 -1.12 4.50
N SER A 30 8.78 -0.17 3.58
CA SER A 30 10.05 0.05 2.88
C SER A 30 10.33 1.55 2.81
N LYS A 31 11.61 1.94 2.67
CA LYS A 31 12.00 3.35 2.58
C LYS A 31 11.20 4.11 1.50
N LEU A 32 10.95 3.45 0.36
CA LEU A 32 10.16 3.99 -0.74
C LEU A 32 8.68 4.17 -0.37
N LYS A 33 8.06 3.16 0.27
CA LYS A 33 6.65 3.24 0.69
C LYS A 33 6.41 4.30 1.76
N VAL A 34 7.36 4.46 2.68
CA VAL A 34 7.31 5.51 3.71
C VAL A 34 7.38 6.88 3.06
N ALA A 35 8.32 7.11 2.13
CA ALA A 35 8.43 8.38 1.41
C ALA A 35 7.16 8.75 0.63
N ILE A 36 6.44 7.77 0.10
CA ILE A 36 5.16 7.99 -0.61
C ILE A 36 4.01 8.27 0.37
N ALA A 37 4.04 7.70 1.58
CA ALA A 37 3.00 7.87 2.59
C ALA A 37 3.14 9.16 3.42
N THR A 38 4.33 9.74 3.49
CA THR A 38 4.57 11.05 4.11
C THR A 38 4.20 12.17 3.14
N CYS A 39 2.95 12.64 3.23
CA CYS A 39 2.53 13.96 2.77
C CYS A 39 2.17 14.83 3.98
#